data_AF-A0A2E1WZG4-F1
#
_entry.id   AF-A0A2E1WZG4-F1
#
_cell.length_a   1.000
_cell.length_b   1.000
_cell.length_c   1.000
_cell.angle_alpha   90.00
_cell.angle_beta   90.00
_cell.angle_gamma   90.00
#
_symmetry.space_group_name_H-M   'P 1'
#
loop_
_entity.id
_entity.type
_entity.pdbx_description
1 polymer ?
#
loop_
_entity_poly.entity_id
_entity_poly.type
_entity_poly.pdbx_seq_one_letter_code
_entity_poly.pdbx_strand_id
1 'polypeptide(L)'
;MNIDITSRGFTISEKLTEFIQFKLKKLSTFDNNISSVKVVLLKESRAEKVELIVKSGKHTYISKRYSSVFEKTMVKAIDNIITQIKKAK
;
A
#
# COMPACT_ATOMS: atom_id res chain seq x y z
N MET A 1 3.98 -8.01 -11.00
CA MET A 1 3.19 -7.24 -10.02
C MET A 1 2.77 -5.92 -10.65
N ASN A 2 1.48 -5.73 -10.92
CA ASN A 2 0.94 -4.46 -11.42
C ASN A 2 0.63 -3.53 -10.26
N ILE A 3 1.15 -2.30 -10.28
CA ILE A 3 0.93 -1.30 -9.23
C ILE A 3 0.04 -0.19 -9.79
N ASP A 4 -1.11 0.02 -9.17
CA ASP A 4 -2.03 1.14 -9.44
C ASP A 4 -2.01 2.09 -8.24
N ILE A 5 -1.71 3.37 -8.48
CA ILE A 5 -1.66 4.42 -7.45
C ILE A 5 -2.67 5.50 -7.80
N THR A 6 -3.65 5.69 -6.92
CA THR A 6 -4.64 6.75 -7.05
C THR A 6 -4.52 7.71 -5.87
N SER A 7 -4.58 9.02 -6.12
CA SER A 7 -4.68 10.05 -5.09
C SER A 7 -6.06 10.72 -5.14
N ARG A 8 -6.58 11.11 -3.97
CA ARG A 8 -7.87 11.79 -3.80
C ARG A 8 -7.70 13.00 -2.89
N GLY A 9 -8.18 14.16 -3.34
CA GLY A 9 -8.11 15.42 -2.58
C GLY A 9 -6.73 16.09 -2.59
N PHE A 10 -5.77 15.58 -3.37
CA PHE A 10 -4.46 16.20 -3.58
C PHE A 10 -3.78 15.62 -4.83
N THR A 11 -2.78 16.32 -5.35
CA THR A 11 -1.90 15.83 -6.40
C THR A 11 -0.70 15.12 -5.77
N ILE A 12 -0.48 13.86 -6.14
CA ILE A 12 0.68 13.10 -5.66
C ILE A 12 1.98 13.67 -6.23
N SER A 13 3.02 13.79 -5.41
CA SER A 13 4.34 14.20 -5.86
C SER A 13 5.11 13.01 -6.46
N GLU A 14 6.07 13.31 -7.33
CA GLU A 14 6.96 12.29 -7.92
C GLU A 14 7.72 11.53 -6.83
N LYS A 15 8.32 12.24 -5.88
CA LYS A 15 9.03 11.65 -4.74
C LYS A 15 8.18 10.68 -3.92
N LEU A 16 6.90 11.01 -3.67
CA LEU A 16 6.00 10.12 -2.95
C LEU A 16 5.63 8.89 -3.80
N THR A 17 5.44 9.08 -5.10
CA THR A 17 5.18 7.99 -6.05
C THR A 17 6.34 7.00 -6.09
N GLU A 18 7.58 7.49 -6.23
CA GLU A 18 8.80 6.68 -6.20
C GLU A 18 8.95 5.92 -4.87
N PHE A 19 8.72 6.61 -3.74
CA PHE A 19 8.77 5.99 -2.42
C PHE A 19 7.77 4.82 -2.31
N ILE A 20 6.53 5.03 -2.75
CA ILE A 20 5.49 3.99 -2.72
C ILE A 20 5.89 2.81 -3.61
N GLN A 21 6.31 3.08 -4.85
CA GLN A 21 6.74 2.02 -5.77
C GLN A 21 7.91 1.21 -5.21
N PHE A 22 8.93 1.88 -4.67
CA PHE A 22 10.08 1.21 -4.05
C PHE A 22 9.66 0.31 -2.88
N LYS A 23 8.77 0.79 -2.00
CA LYS A 23 8.29 0.02 -0.86
C LYS A 23 7.43 -1.16 -1.29
N LEU A 24 6.56 -0.99 -2.28
CA LEU A 24 5.70 -2.06 -2.79
C LEU A 24 6.48 -3.15 -3.50
N LYS A 25 7.54 -2.82 -4.25
CA LYS A 25 8.41 -3.84 -4.87
C LYS A 25 8.98 -4.82 -3.85
N LYS A 26 9.18 -4.40 -2.60
CA LYS A 26 9.61 -5.29 -1.51
C LYS A 26 8.54 -6.28 -1.07
N LEU A 27 7.24 -6.07 -1.35
CA LEU A 27 6.21 -7.05 -1.01
C LEU A 27 6.40 -8.39 -1.74
N SER A 28 6.93 -8.35 -2.97
CA SER A 28 7.22 -9.55 -3.75
C SER A 28 8.20 -10.50 -3.05
N THR A 29 9.06 -10.01 -2.13
CA THR A 29 9.97 -10.89 -1.39
C THR A 29 9.26 -11.74 -0.33
N PHE A 30 8.03 -11.37 0.06
CA PHE A 30 7.24 -12.10 1.06
C PHE A 30 6.27 -13.09 0.40
N ASP A 31 5.81 -12.79 -0.82
CA ASP A 31 4.94 -13.66 -1.61
C ASP A 31 5.12 -13.41 -3.11
N ASN A 32 5.55 -14.44 -3.83
CA ASN A 32 5.80 -14.39 -5.27
C ASN A 32 4.49 -14.43 -6.10
N ASN A 33 3.35 -14.78 -5.50
CA ASN A 33 2.07 -14.89 -6.20
C ASN A 33 1.31 -13.56 -6.32
N ILE A 34 1.91 -12.44 -5.87
CA ILE A 34 1.31 -11.12 -5.92
C ILE A 34 1.17 -10.65 -7.37
N SER A 35 -0.08 -10.61 -7.84
CA SER A 35 -0.41 -10.22 -9.21
C SER A 35 -0.68 -8.73 -9.33
N SER A 36 -1.42 -8.14 -8.37
CA SER A 36 -1.82 -6.73 -8.40
C SER A 36 -1.77 -6.08 -7.03
N VAL A 37 -1.36 -4.82 -7.01
CA VAL A 37 -1.40 -3.94 -5.84
C VAL A 37 -2.10 -2.65 -6.22
N LYS A 38 -3.11 -2.27 -5.45
CA LYS A 38 -3.81 -1.00 -5.57
C LYS A 38 -3.59 -0.15 -4.32
N VAL A 39 -3.17 1.08 -4.52
CA VAL A 39 -2.97 2.08 -3.47
C VAL A 39 -3.94 3.23 -3.69
N VAL A 40 -4.72 3.54 -2.68
CA VAL A 40 -5.54 4.75 -2.66
C VAL A 40 -5.03 5.65 -1.54
N LEU A 41 -4.49 6.80 -1.93
CA LEU A 41 -4.07 7.87 -1.02
C LEU A 41 -5.20 8.89 -0.91
N LEU A 42 -5.59 9.21 0.31
CA LEU A 42 -6.66 10.16 0.57
C LEU A 42 -6.19 11.17 1.62
N LYS A 43 -6.26 12.45 1.28
CA LYS A 43 -5.98 13.56 2.20
C LYS A 43 -7.29 14.16 2.68
N GLU A 44 -7.60 14.00 3.97
CA GLU A 44 -8.78 14.56 4.61
C GLU A 44 -8.36 15.48 5.76
N SER A 45 -8.46 16.79 5.54
CA SER A 45 -7.99 17.80 6.51
C SER A 45 -6.53 17.55 6.91
N ARG A 46 -6.27 17.15 8.16
CA ARG A 46 -4.92 16.83 8.68
C ARG A 46 -4.57 15.34 8.63
N ALA A 47 -5.51 14.48 8.23
CA ALA A 47 -5.31 13.03 8.19
C ALA A 47 -4.90 12.58 6.79
N GLU A 48 -3.82 11.82 6.72
CA GLU A 48 -3.34 11.17 5.50
C GLU A 48 -3.65 9.69 5.61
N LYS A 49 -4.60 9.24 4.79
CA LYS A 49 -5.14 7.89 4.78
C LYS A 49 -4.58 7.10 3.60
N VAL A 50 -4.25 5.84 3.86
CA VAL A 50 -3.79 4.89 2.85
C VAL A 50 -4.69 3.65 2.92
N GLU A 51 -5.29 3.31 1.80
CA GLU A 51 -5.90 2.01 1.55
C GLU A 51 -5.02 1.22 0.58
N LEU A 52 -4.55 0.07 1.04
CA LEU A 52 -3.69 -0.83 0.30
C LEU A 52 -4.42 -2.15 0.08
N ILE A 53 -4.62 -2.52 -1.18
CA ILE A 53 -5.27 -3.77 -1.59
C ILE A 53 -4.26 -4.58 -2.39
N VAL A 54 -3.95 -5.79 -1.92
CA VAL A 54 -2.97 -6.69 -2.53
C VAL A 54 -3.66 -7.99 -2.90
N LYS A 55 -3.64 -8.34 -4.18
CA LYS A 55 -4.12 -9.65 -4.66
C LYS A 55 -2.93 -10.58 -4.85
N SER A 56 -3.00 -11.75 -4.21
CA SER A 56 -1.98 -12.80 -4.31
C SER A 56 -2.62 -14.17 -4.49
N GLY A 57 -2.48 -14.75 -5.68
CA GLY A 57 -3.19 -15.98 -6.05
C GLY A 57 -4.70 -15.87 -5.79
N LYS A 58 -5.24 -16.73 -4.91
CA LYS A 58 -6.64 -16.74 -4.47
C LYS A 58 -6.95 -15.78 -3.31
N HIS A 59 -5.94 -15.17 -2.71
CA HIS A 59 -6.08 -14.31 -1.54
C HIS A 59 -6.16 -12.83 -1.94
N THR A 60 -6.96 -12.07 -1.22
CA THR A 60 -6.98 -10.61 -1.27
C THR A 60 -6.73 -10.08 0.14
N TYR A 61 -5.64 -9.33 0.30
CA TYR A 61 -5.26 -8.69 1.54
C TYR A 61 -5.58 -7.20 1.47
N ILE A 62 -6.18 -6.67 2.53
CA ILE A 62 -6.61 -5.27 2.58
C ILE A 62 -6.08 -4.65 3.87
N SER A 63 -5.47 -3.47 3.75
CA SER A 63 -4.98 -2.70 4.87
C SER A 63 -5.41 -1.25 4.73
N LYS A 64 -6.11 -0.75 5.75
CA LYS A 64 -6.52 0.65 5.86
C LYS A 64 -5.80 1.28 7.04
N ARG A 65 -5.05 2.35 6.79
CA ARG A 65 -4.26 3.06 7.81
C ARG A 65 -4.38 4.55 7.64
N TYR A 66 -4.15 5.27 8.73
CA TYR A 66 -4.14 6.73 8.76
C TYR A 66 -3.02 7.21 9.68
N SER A 67 -2.38 8.31 9.30
CA SER A 67 -1.43 9.04 10.14
C SER A 67 -1.33 10.49 9.68
N SER A 68 -0.34 11.22 10.20
CA SER A 68 -0.07 12.61 9.80
C SER A 68 0.76 12.76 8.54
N VAL A 69 1.40 11.67 8.07
CA VAL A 69 2.33 11.65 6.93
C VAL A 69 2.13 10.36 6.11
N PHE A 70 2.03 10.47 4.78
CA PHE A 70 1.77 9.36 3.86
C PHE A 70 2.83 8.29 3.94
N GLU A 71 4.11 8.64 4.01
CA GLU A 71 5.23 7.70 4.08
C GLU A 71 5.10 6.80 5.31
N LYS A 72 4.82 7.39 6.47
CA LYS A 72 4.59 6.67 7.72
C LYS A 72 3.35 5.78 7.63
N THR A 73 2.29 6.31 7.03
CA THR A 73 1.01 5.59 6.88
C THR A 73 1.17 4.38 5.95
N MET A 74 1.91 4.54 4.86
CA MET A 74 2.22 3.49 3.89
C MET A 74 3.03 2.36 4.51
N VAL A 75 4.06 2.68 5.31
CA VAL A 75 4.85 1.67 6.03
C VAL A 75 3.96 0.83 6.94
N LYS A 76 3.11 1.47 7.76
CA LYS A 76 2.14 0.76 8.62
C LYS A 76 1.17 -0.11 7.82
N ALA A 77 0.77 0.34 6.62
CA ALA A 77 -0.15 -0.41 5.77
C ALA A 77 0.53 -1.67 5.23
N ILE A 78 1.76 -1.55 4.76
CA ILE A 78 2.61 -2.66 4.28
C ILE A 78 2.88 -3.67 5.39
N ASP A 79 3.29 -3.22 6.58
CA ASP A 79 3.58 -4.11 7.70
C ASP A 79 2.37 -5.00 8.03
N ASN A 80 1.17 -4.42 8.00
CA ASN A 80 -0.06 -5.17 8.20
C ASN A 80 -0.34 -6.18 7.08
N ILE A 81 -0.09 -5.85 5.81
CA ILE A 81 -0.19 -6.81 4.71
C ILE A 81 0.81 -7.95 4.89
N ILE A 82 2.05 -7.66 5.28
CA ILE A 82 3.06 -8.69 5.54
C ILE A 82 2.59 -9.63 6.66
N THR A 83 2.02 -9.09 7.74
CA THR A 83 1.43 -9.92 8.80
C THR A 83 0.29 -10.79 8.28
N GLN A 84 -0.57 -10.27 7.40
CA GLN A 84 -1.66 -11.06 6.80
C GLN A 84 -1.13 -12.18 5.90
N ILE A 85 -0.16 -11.89 5.02
CA ILE A 85 0.53 -12.88 4.17
C ILE A 85 1.14 -13.99 5.02
N LYS A 86 1.83 -13.63 6.11
CA LYS A 86 2.46 -14.61 7.02
C LYS A 86 1.47 -15.49 7.78
N LYS A 87 0.23 -15.02 8.01
CA LYS A 87 -0.83 -15.79 8.68
C LYS A 87 -1.60 -16.72 7.75
N ALA A 88 -1.60 -16.42 6.46
CA ALA A 88 -2.29 -17.21 5.43
C ALA A 88 -1.39 -18.32 4.84
N LYS A 89 -0.07 -18.24 5.09
CA LYS A 89 0.87 -19.35 4.89
C LYS A 89 0.80 -20.29 6.08
#